data_AF-A0A2C8FAG6-F1
#
_entry.id   AF-A0A2C8FAG6-F1
#
_cell.length_a   1.000
_cell.length_b   1.000
_cell.length_c   1.000
_cell.angle_alpha   90.00
_cell.angle_beta   90.00
_cell.angle_gamma   90.00
#
_symmetry.space_group_name_H-M   'P 1'
#
loop_
_entity.id
_entity.type
_entity.pdbx_description
1 polymer ?
#
loop_
_entity_poly.entity_id
_entity_poly.type
_entity_poly.pdbx_seq_one_letter_code
_entity_poly.pdbx_strand_id
1 'polypeptide(L)' 'MIIEESEAKFKFCPLLKTADDKMKMCQTTMCMMWRWADDEKEKGYCGLAGTAVQGAK' A
#
# COMPACT_ATOMS: atom_id res chain seq x y z
N MET A 1 -3.64 -5.41 7.45
CA MET A 1 -2.46 -5.85 8.22
C MET A 1 -1.58 -4.64 8.42
N ILE A 2 -1.36 -4.23 9.67
CA ILE A 2 -0.40 -3.17 10.02
C ILE A 2 0.96 -3.83 10.19
N ILE A 3 1.98 -3.28 9.54
CA ILE A 3 3.32 -3.86 9.45
C ILE A 3 4.37 -2.74 9.36
N GLU A 4 5.57 -3.00 9.85
CA GLU A 4 6.69 -2.07 9.72
C GLU A 4 7.10 -1.88 8.25
N GLU A 5 7.49 -0.67 7.87
CA GLU A 5 7.94 -0.38 6.50
C GLU A 5 9.10 -1.31 6.08
N SER A 6 10.06 -1.50 7.00
CA SER A 6 11.23 -2.34 6.80
C SER A 6 10.89 -3.80 6.54
N GLU A 7 9.78 -4.30 7.07
CA GLU A 7 9.31 -5.67 6.84
C GLU A 7 8.43 -5.77 5.60
N ALA A 8 7.59 -4.75 5.37
CA ALA A 8 6.64 -4.70 4.26
C ALA A 8 7.32 -4.80 2.89
N LYS A 9 8.47 -4.14 2.70
CA LYS A 9 9.23 -4.16 1.42
C LYS A 9 9.67 -5.55 0.97
N PHE A 10 9.73 -6.53 1.87
CA PHE A 10 10.09 -7.92 1.58
C PHE A 10 8.89 -8.84 1.42
N LYS A 11 7.66 -8.32 1.54
CA LYS A 11 6.42 -9.08 1.35
C LYS A 11 5.78 -8.75 0.02
N PHE A 12 5.06 -9.72 -0.53
CA PHE A 12 4.24 -9.52 -1.72
C PHE A 12 3.02 -8.65 -1.40
N CYS A 13 2.76 -7.67 -2.26
CA CYS A 13 1.62 -6.78 -2.14
C CYS A 13 0.35 -7.47 -2.65
N PRO A 14 -0.70 -7.62 -1.84
CA PRO A 14 -1.95 -8.25 -2.27
C PRO A 14 -2.71 -7.41 -3.30
N LEU A 15 -2.42 -6.10 -3.37
CA LEU A 15 -3.11 -5.14 -4.25
C LEU A 15 -2.35 -4.82 -5.54
N LEU A 16 -1.06 -5.18 -5.62
CA LEU A 16 -0.21 -4.85 -6.76
C LEU A 16 0.13 -6.13 -7.53
N LYS A 17 -0.74 -6.46 -8.48
CA LYS A 17 -0.52 -7.53 -9.46
C LYS A 17 -0.10 -6.95 -10.81
N THR A 18 0.75 -7.66 -11.53
CA THR A 18 1.01 -7.38 -12.96
C THR A 18 -0.16 -7.84 -13.82
N ALA A 19 -0.17 -7.44 -15.10
CA ALA A 19 -1.16 -7.93 -16.07
C ALA A 19 -1.17 -9.47 -16.17
N ASP A 20 -0.02 -10.11 -15.95
CA ASP A 20 0.13 -11.57 -15.90
C ASP A 20 -0.20 -12.21 -14.54
N ASP A 21 -0.99 -11.53 -13.69
CA ASP A 21 -1.39 -11.97 -12.34
C ASP A 21 -0.23 -12.25 -11.35
N LYS A 22 1.00 -11.86 -11.67
CA LYS A 22 2.15 -12.03 -10.77
C LYS A 22 2.12 -10.98 -9.67
N MET A 23 2.31 -11.44 -8.43
CA MET A 23 2.43 -10.55 -7.28
C MET A 23 3.77 -9.81 -7.31
N LYS A 24 3.75 -8.51 -7.04
CA LYS A 24 4.96 -7.69 -6.86
C LYS A 24 5.26 -7.50 -5.37
N MET A 25 6.54 -7.29 -5.05
CA MET A 25 6.93 -6.83 -3.71
C MET A 25 6.26 -5.50 -3.37
N CYS A 26 5.95 -5.30 -2.09
CA CYS A 26 5.39 -4.04 -1.61
C CYS A 26 6.39 -2.90 -1.87
N GLN A 27 5.90 -1.81 -2.45
CA GLN A 27 6.69 -0.60 -2.69
C GLN A 27 6.61 0.41 -1.54
N THR A 28 5.95 0.04 -0.43
CA THR A 28 5.80 0.84 0.79
C THR A 28 5.51 2.32 0.50
N THR A 29 6.35 3.24 0.97
CA THR A 29 6.23 4.69 0.82
C THR A 29 6.22 5.18 -0.62
N MET A 30 6.76 4.41 -1.57
CA MET A 30 6.69 4.70 -3.00
C MET A 30 5.34 4.28 -3.63
N CYS A 31 4.45 3.63 -2.86
CA CYS A 31 3.14 3.22 -3.31
C CYS A 31 2.04 4.18 -2.84
N MET A 32 1.20 4.66 -3.77
CA MET A 32 0.02 5.49 -3.45
C MET A 32 -1.04 4.78 -2.58
N MET A 33 -0.91 3.46 -2.41
CA MET A 33 -1.80 2.64 -1.57
C MET A 33 -1.27 2.47 -0.14
N TRP A 34 -0.02 2.86 0.16
CA TRP A 34 0.55 2.74 1.50
C TRP A 34 0.04 3.86 2.40
N ARG A 35 -0.39 3.50 3.61
CA ARG A 35 -0.91 4.42 4.61
C ARG A 35 -0.16 4.20 5.91
N TRP A 36 0.29 5.29 6.51
CA TRP A 36 0.89 5.28 7.84
C TRP A 36 -0.17 5.01 8.90
N ALA A 37 0.16 4.15 9.85
CA ALA A 37 -0.66 3.83 11.01
C ALA A 37 -0.21 4.58 12.27
N ASP A 38 0.96 5.22 12.21
CA ASP A 38 1.58 6.01 13.26
C ASP A 38 2.09 7.36 12.72
N ASP A 39 2.27 8.32 13.63
CA ASP A 39 2.84 9.64 13.31
C ASP A 39 4.35 9.57 13.04
N GLU A 40 5.02 8.59 13.65
CA GLU A 40 6.46 8.34 13.52
C GLU A 40 6.84 7.71 12.17
N LYS A 41 5.84 7.27 11.39
CA LYS A 41 6.02 6.65 10.06
C LYS A 41 6.90 5.41 10.11
N GLU A 42 6.68 4.55 11.11
CA GLU A 42 7.37 3.26 11.21
C GLU A 42 6.47 2.14 10.68
N LYS A 43 5.18 2.23 10.98
CA LYS A 43 4.19 1.20 10.67
C LYS A 43 3.14 1.72 9.71
N GLY A 44 2.75 0.87 8.79
CA GLY A 44 1.71 1.19 7.85
C GLY A 44 0.93 -0.02 7.39
N TYR A 45 0.00 0.24 6.50
CA TYR A 45 -0.83 -0.78 5.89
C TYR A 45 -1.15 -0.41 4.45
N CYS A 46 -1.40 -1.42 3.62
CA CYS A 46 -1.94 -1.22 2.28
C CYS A 46 -3.44 -0.97 2.38
N GLY A 47 -3.88 0.23 1.98
CA GLY A 47 -5.28 0.62 1.90
C GLY A 47 -5.51 1.47 0.67
N LEU A 48 -6.35 0.99 -0.26
CA LEU A 48 -6.96 1.86 -1.26
C LEU A 48 -7.67 2.98 -0.49
N ALA A 49 -7.36 4.24 -0.80
CA ALA A 49 -8.16 5.35 -0.29
C ALA A 49 -9.62 5.05 -0.64
N GLY A 50 -10.54 5.26 0.32
CA GLY A 50 -11.96 5.07 0.11
C GLY A 50 -12.46 5.82 -1.14
N THR A 51 -13.68 5.47 -1.56
CA THR A 51 -14.34 5.92 -2.80
C THR A 51 -13.81 7.28 -3.24
N ALA A 52 -13.11 7.32 -4.38
CA ALA A 52 -12.73 8.58 -5.01
C ALA A 52 -13.97 9.46 -5.00
N VAL A 53 -13.86 10.68 -4.44
CA VAL A 53 -14.88 11.70 -4.65
C VAL A 53 -15.10 11.76 -6.16
N GLN A 54 -16.29 11.34 -6.60
CA GLN A 54 -16.65 11.41 -8.00
C GLN A 54 -16.37 12.84 -8.42
N GLY A 55 -15.46 13.02 -9.38
CA GLY A 55 -15.11 14.35 -9.87
C GLY A 55 -16.41 15.09 -10.19
N ALA A 56 -16.70 16.11 -9.38
CA ALA A 56 -17.84 16.98 -9.61
C ALA A 56 -17.62 17.58 -11.00
N LYS A 57 -18.53 17.25 -11.92
CA LYS A 57 -18.65 17.91 -13.22
C LYS A 57 -19.14 19.33 -13.03
#